data_AF-A0A4U7CET1-F1
#
_entry.id   AF-A0A4U7CET1-F1
#
_cell.length_a   1.000
_cell.length_b   1.000
_cell.length_c   1.000
_cell.angle_alpha   90.00
_cell.angle_beta   90.00
_cell.angle_gamma   90.00
#
_symmetry.space_group_name_H-M   'P 1'
#
loop_
_entity.id
_entity.type
_entity.pdbx_description
1 polymer ?
#
loop_
_entity_poly.entity_id
_entity_poly.type
_entity_poly.pdbx_seq_one_letter_code
_entity_poly.pdbx_strand_id
1 'polypeptide(L)'
;MTDSADDLFSLLDLTEYEADALEELLLLGRTTAPDLAEATGIPKARIYGVLDALSEAGYLKVIPGRPKQYEPHEPAAIAERAVENRRHTYERFREDVEAVEEAFVDEYTPVRDRGVDELSPTEDLFYVVDVGEPSERETRRLFRDAAEAVYVLSKSFGYIDAVRPAIRNAVDRGVTVDVLLLHPDSLSPDNRQRQAEIRELLANEFPSVTVRVSDRMLPWRGTFVDPSLSYESGQGLLMVEQEEVPNHHRQAAVTENPSFVAGMWQYFDLLWRHESVPADPDPSASDTVRE
;
A
#
# COMPACT_ATOMS: atom_id res chain seq x y z
N MET A 1 0.23 15.08 -11.72
CA MET A 1 1.54 14.44 -11.94
C MET A 1 1.78 14.51 -13.44
N THR A 2 2.93 15.03 -13.85
CA THR A 2 3.19 15.31 -15.26
C THR A 2 3.63 14.00 -15.91
N ASP A 3 2.77 13.36 -16.70
CA ASP A 3 3.13 12.20 -17.55
C ASP A 3 4.26 12.61 -18.51
N SER A 4 5.52 12.46 -18.11
CA SER A 4 6.67 12.68 -18.98
C SER A 4 7.33 11.35 -19.35
N ALA A 5 8.05 11.34 -20.47
CA ALA A 5 8.85 10.18 -20.88
C ALA A 5 9.88 9.79 -19.81
N ASP A 6 10.38 10.77 -19.03
CA ASP A 6 11.32 10.58 -17.93
C ASP A 6 10.76 9.65 -16.84
N ASP A 7 9.44 9.72 -16.59
CA ASP A 7 8.78 8.84 -15.62
C ASP A 7 8.87 7.37 -16.05
N LEU A 8 8.76 7.08 -17.36
CA LEU A 8 8.87 5.71 -17.86
C LEU A 8 10.30 5.18 -17.72
N PHE A 9 11.32 5.98 -18.02
CA PHE A 9 12.72 5.56 -17.86
C PHE A 9 13.04 5.15 -16.42
N SER A 10 12.46 5.84 -15.44
CA SER A 10 12.61 5.49 -14.02
C SER A 10 12.02 4.11 -13.66
N LEU A 11 11.10 3.58 -14.47
CA LEU A 11 10.44 2.29 -14.27
C LEU A 11 11.13 1.12 -15.00
N LEU A 12 12.09 1.39 -15.90
CA LEU A 12 12.73 0.35 -16.72
C LEU A 12 13.81 -0.47 -15.99
N ASP A 13 14.14 -0.12 -14.74
CA ASP A 13 15.18 -0.76 -13.91
C ASP A 13 16.55 -0.83 -14.62
N LEU A 14 16.90 0.27 -15.30
CA LEU A 14 18.15 0.43 -16.05
C LEU A 14 19.22 1.14 -15.22
N THR A 15 20.47 0.79 -15.46
CA THR A 15 21.61 1.62 -15.02
C THR A 15 21.65 2.95 -15.78
N GLU A 16 22.37 3.94 -15.26
CA GLU A 16 22.51 5.27 -15.88
C GLU A 16 23.00 5.16 -17.34
N TYR A 17 24.03 4.35 -17.60
CA TYR A 17 24.53 4.14 -18.97
C TYR A 17 23.52 3.44 -19.89
N GLU A 18 22.70 2.54 -19.36
CA GLU A 18 21.67 1.86 -20.16
C GLU A 18 20.51 2.79 -20.50
N ALA A 19 20.10 3.63 -19.54
CA ALA A 19 19.09 4.66 -19.77
C ALA A 19 19.57 5.67 -20.82
N ASP A 20 20.77 6.24 -20.65
CA ASP A 20 21.37 7.20 -21.59
C ASP A 20 21.51 6.60 -23.00
N ALA A 21 21.98 5.35 -23.10
CA ALA A 21 22.15 4.68 -24.37
C ALA A 21 20.81 4.41 -25.07
N LEU A 22 19.78 4.00 -24.31
CA LEU A 22 18.45 3.74 -24.86
C LEU A 22 17.75 5.03 -25.30
N GLU A 23 17.85 6.10 -24.51
CA GLU A 23 17.32 7.42 -24.86
C GLU A 23 17.95 7.94 -26.16
N GLU A 24 19.28 7.92 -26.25
CA GLU A 24 19.99 8.39 -27.44
C GLU A 24 19.69 7.50 -28.66
N LEU A 25 19.53 6.18 -28.47
CA LEU A 25 19.08 5.27 -29.52
C LEU A 25 17.68 5.61 -30.03
N LEU A 26 16.75 5.99 -29.15
CA LEU A 26 15.39 6.40 -29.54
C LEU A 26 15.40 7.71 -30.34
N LEU A 27 16.33 8.62 -30.06
CA LEU A 27 16.51 9.87 -30.79
C LEU A 27 17.20 9.68 -32.15
N LEU A 28 18.28 8.90 -32.20
CA LEU A 28 19.08 8.67 -33.42
C LEU A 28 18.50 7.59 -34.32
N GLY A 29 17.73 6.67 -33.75
CA GLY A 29 17.29 5.44 -34.40
C GLY A 29 18.43 4.45 -34.60
N ARG A 30 18.49 3.84 -35.79
CA ARG A 30 19.48 2.80 -36.11
C ARG A 30 20.88 3.37 -36.23
N THR A 31 21.81 2.92 -35.38
CA THR A 31 23.19 3.42 -35.33
C THR A 31 24.22 2.31 -35.02
N THR A 32 25.50 2.65 -34.93
CA THR A 32 26.58 1.73 -34.52
C THR A 32 27.04 2.00 -33.10
N ALA A 33 27.63 0.99 -32.43
CA ALA A 33 28.16 1.16 -31.08
C ALA A 33 29.22 2.27 -30.95
N PRO A 34 30.17 2.45 -31.90
CA PRO A 34 31.10 3.59 -31.85
C PRO A 34 30.42 4.95 -31.94
N ASP A 35 29.42 5.11 -32.81
CA ASP A 35 28.73 6.38 -33.01
C ASP A 35 27.88 6.73 -31.78
N LEU A 36 27.20 5.73 -31.21
CA LEU A 36 26.42 5.89 -29.99
C LEU A 36 27.30 6.25 -28.77
N ALA A 37 28.47 5.63 -28.65
CA ALA A 37 29.44 5.97 -27.60
C ALA A 37 29.95 7.41 -27.73
N GLU A 38 30.08 7.92 -28.95
CA GLU A 38 30.47 9.31 -29.19
C GLU A 38 29.34 10.29 -28.85
N ALA A 39 28.09 9.95 -29.17
CA ALA A 39 26.92 10.77 -28.87
C ALA A 39 26.62 10.84 -27.36
N THR A 40 26.68 9.70 -26.67
CA THR A 40 26.35 9.58 -25.23
C THR A 40 27.52 9.92 -24.30
N GLY A 41 28.76 9.87 -24.79
CA GLY A 41 29.95 9.96 -23.95
C GLY A 41 30.26 8.69 -23.14
N ILE A 42 29.48 7.61 -23.30
CA ILE A 42 29.74 6.32 -22.66
C ILE A 42 31.07 5.76 -23.16
N PRO A 43 31.99 5.30 -22.29
CA PRO A 43 33.26 4.75 -22.72
C PRO A 43 33.09 3.59 -23.71
N LYS A 44 33.87 3.58 -24.80
CA LYS A 44 33.83 2.51 -25.82
C LYS A 44 34.04 1.10 -25.26
N ALA A 45 34.73 0.97 -24.12
CA ALA A 45 34.90 -0.30 -23.43
C ALA A 45 33.63 -0.81 -22.73
N ARG A 46 32.64 0.07 -22.49
CA ARG A 46 31.38 -0.22 -21.78
C ARG A 46 30.18 -0.32 -22.73
N ILE A 47 30.17 0.43 -23.83
CA ILE A 47 29.00 0.54 -24.71
C ILE A 47 28.49 -0.81 -25.25
N TYR A 48 29.39 -1.76 -25.53
CA TYR A 48 28.98 -3.07 -26.01
C TYR A 48 28.22 -3.87 -24.94
N GLY A 49 28.68 -3.85 -23.68
CA GLY A 49 27.98 -4.52 -22.59
C GLY A 49 26.61 -3.88 -22.30
N VAL A 50 26.53 -2.55 -22.40
CA VAL A 50 25.26 -1.82 -22.29
C VAL A 50 24.28 -2.23 -23.39
N LEU A 51 24.74 -2.27 -24.64
CA LEU A 51 23.92 -2.67 -25.78
C LEU A 51 23.52 -4.15 -25.73
N ASP A 52 24.38 -5.02 -25.21
CA ASP A 52 24.07 -6.43 -25.00
C ASP A 52 22.98 -6.57 -23.92
N ALA A 53 23.09 -5.87 -22.78
CA ALA A 53 22.08 -5.86 -21.72
C ALA A 53 20.73 -5.33 -22.21
N LEU A 54 20.71 -4.21 -22.94
CA LEU A 54 19.49 -3.67 -23.57
C LEU A 54 18.89 -4.62 -24.60
N SER A 55 19.73 -5.37 -25.33
CA SER A 55 19.26 -6.40 -26.27
C SER A 55 18.67 -7.60 -25.54
N GLU A 56 19.29 -8.05 -24.45
CA GLU A 56 18.81 -9.17 -23.62
C GLU A 56 17.49 -8.82 -22.93
N ALA A 57 17.35 -7.58 -22.46
CA ALA A 57 16.10 -7.03 -21.94
C ALA A 57 15.02 -6.85 -23.03
N GLY A 58 15.39 -6.97 -24.32
CA GLY A 58 14.47 -6.87 -25.44
C GLY A 58 14.04 -5.44 -25.80
N TYR A 59 14.84 -4.43 -25.42
CA TYR A 59 14.56 -3.03 -25.74
C TYR A 59 15.12 -2.59 -27.08
N LEU A 60 16.09 -3.32 -27.63
CA LEU A 60 16.64 -3.10 -28.96
C LEU A 60 16.89 -4.41 -29.70
N LYS A 61 17.06 -4.31 -31.03
CA LYS A 61 17.51 -5.41 -31.88
C LYS A 61 18.92 -5.14 -32.41
N VAL A 62 19.73 -6.19 -32.45
CA VAL A 62 21.06 -6.16 -33.07
C VAL A 62 20.95 -6.59 -34.52
N ILE A 63 21.40 -5.73 -35.43
CA ILE A 63 21.39 -5.97 -36.86
C ILE A 63 22.78 -6.45 -37.30
N PRO A 64 22.89 -7.67 -37.83
CA PRO A 64 24.17 -8.21 -38.30
C PRO A 64 24.79 -7.35 -39.40
N GLY A 65 26.10 -7.10 -39.31
CA GLY A 65 26.82 -6.29 -40.27
C GLY A 65 28.28 -6.05 -39.85
N ARG A 66 29.03 -5.36 -40.71
CA ARG A 66 30.38 -4.86 -40.41
C ARG A 66 30.43 -3.35 -40.72
N PRO A 67 30.31 -2.47 -39.71
CA PRO A 67 30.10 -2.76 -38.29
C PRO A 67 28.68 -3.28 -37.98
N LYS A 68 28.50 -3.93 -36.81
CA LYS A 68 27.18 -4.28 -36.27
C LYS A 68 26.39 -2.98 -36.01
N GLN A 69 25.07 -3.06 -36.17
CA GLN A 69 24.18 -1.93 -35.89
C GLN A 69 23.14 -2.31 -34.85
N TYR A 70 22.61 -1.30 -34.17
CA TYR A 70 21.65 -1.42 -33.08
C TYR A 70 20.49 -0.49 -33.41
N GLU A 71 19.28 -0.98 -33.22
CA GLU A 71 18.05 -0.24 -33.49
C GLU A 71 17.09 -0.47 -32.32
N PRO A 72 16.57 0.58 -31.68
CA PRO A 72 15.60 0.40 -30.61
C PRO A 72 14.31 -0.21 -31.16
N HIS A 73 13.57 -0.91 -30.31
CA HIS A 73 12.18 -1.21 -30.61
C HIS A 73 11.31 0.05 -30.52
N GLU A 74 10.08 -0.01 -31.06
CA GLU A 74 9.16 1.10 -30.94
C GLU A 74 8.83 1.38 -29.46
N PRO A 75 8.63 2.65 -29.05
CA PRO A 75 8.38 3.00 -27.65
C PRO A 75 7.25 2.20 -26.99
N ALA A 76 6.16 1.93 -27.72
CA ALA A 76 5.06 1.10 -27.24
C ALA A 76 5.51 -0.33 -26.91
N ALA A 77 6.33 -0.94 -27.77
CA ALA A 77 6.87 -2.28 -27.55
C ALA A 77 7.90 -2.32 -26.41
N ILE A 78 8.66 -1.25 -26.20
CA ILE A 78 9.56 -1.12 -25.04
C ILE A 78 8.75 -1.06 -23.74
N ALA A 79 7.68 -0.26 -23.70
CA ALA A 79 6.81 -0.17 -22.53
C ALA A 79 6.15 -1.51 -22.20
N GLU A 80 5.61 -2.21 -23.21
CA GLU A 80 5.07 -3.57 -23.03
C GLU A 80 6.13 -4.55 -22.53
N ARG A 81 7.34 -4.49 -23.11
CA ARG A 81 8.46 -5.35 -22.71
C ARG A 81 8.88 -5.10 -21.26
N ALA A 82 8.88 -3.86 -20.80
CA ALA A 82 9.22 -3.51 -19.42
C ALA A 82 8.27 -4.17 -18.42
N VAL A 83 6.97 -4.13 -18.71
CA VAL A 83 5.94 -4.80 -17.89
C VAL A 83 6.15 -6.31 -17.86
N GLU A 84 6.39 -6.94 -19.01
CA GLU A 84 6.64 -8.39 -19.09
C GLU A 84 7.92 -8.80 -18.35
N ASN A 85 9.01 -8.03 -18.50
CA ASN A 85 10.27 -8.28 -17.79
C ASN A 85 10.07 -8.21 -16.27
N ARG A 86 9.31 -7.22 -15.80
CA ARG A 86 8.99 -7.09 -14.37
C ARG A 86 8.10 -8.24 -13.88
N ARG A 87 7.09 -8.64 -14.68
CA ARG A 87 6.23 -9.78 -14.35
C ARG A 87 7.04 -11.07 -14.23
N HIS A 88 7.90 -11.36 -15.20
CA HIS A 88 8.74 -12.56 -15.19
C HIS A 88 9.72 -12.57 -14.01
N THR A 89 10.34 -11.43 -13.68
CA THR A 89 11.21 -11.30 -12.49
C THR A 89 10.44 -11.57 -11.21
N TYR A 90 9.21 -11.04 -11.09
CA TYR A 90 8.35 -11.29 -9.94
C TYR A 90 7.91 -12.75 -9.83
N GLU A 91 7.48 -13.36 -10.93
CA GLU A 91 7.11 -14.78 -10.98
C GLU A 91 8.28 -15.67 -10.53
N ARG A 92 9.49 -15.41 -11.03
CA ARG A 92 10.69 -16.14 -10.62
C ARG A 92 11.02 -15.98 -9.14
N PHE A 93 10.97 -14.74 -8.63
CA PHE A 93 11.19 -14.47 -7.21
C PHE A 93 10.18 -15.25 -6.35
N ARG A 94 8.91 -15.27 -6.76
CA ARG A 94 7.86 -16.02 -6.07
C ARG A 94 8.17 -17.52 -6.07
N GLU A 95 8.53 -18.11 -7.21
CA GLU A 95 8.93 -19.52 -7.30
C GLU A 95 10.13 -19.84 -6.41
N ASP A 96 11.15 -18.99 -6.39
CA ASP A 96 12.34 -19.15 -5.56
C ASP A 96 11.99 -19.10 -4.05
N VAL A 97 11.05 -18.23 -3.65
CA VAL A 97 10.54 -18.15 -2.26
C VAL A 97 9.72 -19.39 -1.90
N GLU A 98 8.76 -19.78 -2.74
CA GLU A 98 7.92 -20.98 -2.51
C GLU A 98 8.78 -22.25 -2.39
N ALA A 99 9.89 -22.33 -3.11
CA ALA A 99 10.81 -23.47 -3.06
C ALA A 99 11.56 -23.63 -1.72
N VAL A 100 11.68 -22.55 -0.94
CA VAL A 100 12.43 -22.54 0.35
C VAL A 100 11.56 -22.22 1.57
N GLU A 101 10.31 -21.79 1.36
CA GLU A 101 9.40 -21.33 2.41
C GLU A 101 9.21 -22.38 3.50
N GLU A 102 8.87 -23.63 3.15
CA GLU A 102 8.62 -24.71 4.11
C GLU A 102 9.84 -24.96 5.00
N ALA A 103 11.03 -25.10 4.40
CA ALA A 103 12.28 -25.33 5.13
C ALA A 103 12.62 -24.14 6.06
N PHE A 104 12.41 -22.90 5.60
CA PHE A 104 12.63 -21.71 6.40
C PHE A 104 11.66 -21.63 7.58
N VAL A 105 10.37 -21.87 7.35
CA VAL A 105 9.33 -21.87 8.40
C VAL A 105 9.61 -22.98 9.41
N ASP A 106 9.95 -24.19 8.98
CA ASP A 106 10.26 -25.30 9.89
C ASP A 106 11.49 -25.04 10.75
N GLU A 107 12.53 -24.41 10.19
CA GLU A 107 13.76 -24.10 10.92
C GLU A 107 13.55 -22.99 11.97
N TYR A 108 12.75 -21.96 11.66
CA TYR A 108 12.62 -20.77 12.49
C TYR A 108 11.32 -20.68 13.31
N THR A 109 10.28 -21.46 13.01
CA THR A 109 9.06 -21.52 13.86
C THR A 109 9.36 -21.98 15.28
N PRO A 110 10.14 -23.06 15.51
CA PRO A 110 10.52 -23.47 16.88
C PRO A 110 11.42 -22.47 17.61
N VAL A 111 12.04 -21.53 16.88
CA VAL A 111 12.83 -20.43 17.47
C VAL A 111 11.90 -19.32 17.99
N ARG A 112 10.71 -19.12 17.41
CA ARG A 112 9.73 -18.13 17.88
C ARG A 112 9.25 -18.43 19.30
N ASP A 113 9.17 -19.70 19.67
CA ASP A 113 8.87 -20.12 21.04
C ASP A 113 10.02 -19.84 22.04
N ARG A 114 11.23 -19.50 21.58
CA ARG A 114 12.36 -19.10 22.45
C ARG A 114 12.32 -17.63 22.88
N GLY A 115 11.32 -16.87 22.44
CA GLY A 115 11.03 -15.51 22.92
C GLY A 115 10.21 -15.47 24.20
N VAL A 116 9.62 -16.60 24.63
CA VAL A 116 9.05 -16.74 25.98
C VAL A 116 10.22 -17.03 26.93
N ASP A 117 10.98 -15.97 27.20
CA ASP A 117 12.10 -15.99 28.11
C ASP A 117 11.63 -16.54 29.47
N GLU A 118 12.36 -17.51 30.04
CA GLU A 118 12.18 -18.02 31.40
C GLU A 118 12.40 -16.92 32.48
N LEU A 119 12.48 -15.65 32.09
CA LEU A 119 12.73 -14.48 32.92
C LEU A 119 11.62 -13.41 32.88
N SER A 120 10.56 -13.55 32.06
CA SER A 120 9.33 -12.74 32.20
C SER A 120 8.15 -13.43 31.49
N PRO A 121 7.22 -14.08 32.22
CA PRO A 121 6.04 -14.73 31.66
C PRO A 121 4.93 -13.73 31.32
N THR A 122 5.28 -12.57 30.77
CA THR A 122 4.28 -11.56 30.42
C THR A 122 4.04 -11.65 28.93
N GLU A 123 2.83 -12.05 28.54
CA GLU A 123 2.37 -11.93 27.15
C GLU A 123 2.60 -10.47 26.70
N ASP A 124 3.33 -10.27 25.60
CA ASP A 124 3.54 -8.93 25.05
C ASP A 124 2.18 -8.30 24.69
N LEU A 125 1.72 -7.36 25.52
CA LEU A 125 0.40 -6.74 25.39
C LEU A 125 0.24 -5.98 24.08
N PHE A 126 1.33 -5.38 23.58
CA PHE A 126 1.38 -4.67 22.32
C PHE A 126 2.81 -4.57 21.78
N TYR A 127 2.94 -4.44 20.46
CA TYR A 127 4.14 -3.92 19.81
C TYR A 127 3.82 -2.60 19.11
N VAL A 128 4.86 -1.82 18.82
CA VAL A 128 4.71 -0.46 18.28
C VAL A 128 5.20 -0.41 16.84
N VAL A 129 4.43 0.25 15.98
CA VAL A 129 4.79 0.53 14.59
C VAL A 129 4.68 2.04 14.30
N ASP A 130 5.50 2.53 13.39
CA ASP A 130 5.43 3.93 12.95
C ASP A 130 4.18 4.17 12.07
N VAL A 131 3.61 5.36 12.22
CA VAL A 131 2.44 5.78 11.45
C VAL A 131 2.82 6.12 10.01
N GLY A 132 1.99 5.65 9.07
CA GLY A 132 2.25 5.64 7.63
C GLY A 132 2.23 4.19 7.12
N GLU A 133 3.08 3.89 6.15
CA GLU A 133 3.11 2.59 5.46
C GLU A 133 3.23 1.37 6.41
N PRO A 134 3.98 1.39 7.53
CA PRO A 134 3.95 0.28 8.50
C PRO A 134 2.57 0.08 9.14
N SER A 135 1.96 1.12 9.70
CA SER A 135 0.61 1.04 10.28
C SER A 135 -0.47 0.70 9.25
N GLU A 136 -0.33 1.15 8.01
CA GLU A 136 -1.25 0.81 6.90
C GLU A 136 -1.09 -0.65 6.49
N ARG A 137 0.13 -1.21 6.52
CA ARG A 137 0.39 -2.64 6.30
C ARG A 137 -0.30 -3.50 7.35
N GLU A 138 -0.18 -3.13 8.63
CA GLU A 138 -0.88 -3.81 9.72
C GLU A 138 -2.39 -3.69 9.58
N THR A 139 -2.90 -2.51 9.21
CA THR A 139 -4.34 -2.34 8.95
C THR A 139 -4.82 -3.23 7.79
N ARG A 140 -4.07 -3.30 6.68
CA ARG A 140 -4.37 -4.24 5.57
C ARG A 140 -4.33 -5.70 6.02
N ARG A 141 -3.42 -6.07 6.93
CA ARG A 141 -3.36 -7.41 7.52
C ARG A 141 -4.64 -7.69 8.32
N LEU A 142 -5.06 -6.79 9.20
CA LEU A 142 -6.31 -6.93 9.98
C LEU A 142 -7.53 -7.20 9.08
N PHE A 143 -7.73 -6.40 8.02
CA PHE A 143 -8.81 -6.65 7.05
C PHE A 143 -8.71 -8.01 6.33
N ARG A 144 -7.50 -8.54 6.15
CA ARG A 144 -7.26 -9.82 5.48
C ARG A 144 -7.54 -11.00 6.41
N ASP A 145 -7.16 -10.87 7.68
CA ASP A 145 -7.27 -11.90 8.70
C ASP A 145 -8.68 -11.95 9.31
N ALA A 146 -9.46 -10.86 9.23
CA ALA A 146 -10.83 -10.78 9.71
C ALA A 146 -11.74 -11.86 9.10
N ALA A 147 -12.47 -12.55 9.98
CA ALA A 147 -13.40 -13.63 9.68
C ALA A 147 -14.87 -13.21 9.75
N GLU A 148 -15.25 -12.36 10.70
CA GLU A 148 -16.65 -11.99 10.97
C GLU A 148 -16.90 -10.49 10.81
N ALA A 149 -16.08 -9.65 11.45
CA ALA A 149 -16.31 -8.21 11.47
C ALA A 149 -15.03 -7.36 11.62
N VAL A 150 -15.06 -6.17 11.03
CA VAL A 150 -14.05 -5.11 11.15
C VAL A 150 -14.71 -3.83 11.65
N TYR A 151 -14.13 -3.23 12.67
CA TYR A 151 -14.57 -1.98 13.29
C TYR A 151 -13.50 -0.92 13.15
N VAL A 152 -13.82 0.18 12.46
CA VAL A 152 -12.90 1.29 12.22
C VAL A 152 -13.35 2.52 13.00
N LEU A 153 -12.50 3.03 13.90
CA LEU A 153 -12.68 4.32 14.55
C LEU A 153 -11.66 5.32 13.98
N SER A 154 -12.14 6.39 13.33
CA SER A 154 -11.23 7.35 12.69
C SER A 154 -11.78 8.78 12.74
N LYS A 155 -10.90 9.76 12.58
CA LYS A 155 -11.33 11.16 12.45
C LYS A 155 -11.97 11.39 11.09
N SER A 156 -11.20 11.24 10.01
CA SER A 156 -11.65 11.44 8.63
C SER A 156 -11.42 10.22 7.73
N PHE A 157 -10.77 9.16 8.23
CA PHE A 157 -10.38 7.97 7.45
C PHE A 157 -9.45 8.25 6.26
N GLY A 158 -8.53 9.22 6.41
CA GLY A 158 -7.62 9.66 5.34
C GLY A 158 -6.64 8.61 4.79
N TYR A 159 -6.56 7.41 5.35
CA TYR A 159 -5.74 6.30 4.84
C TYR A 159 -6.56 5.31 3.97
N ILE A 160 -7.78 5.67 3.58
CA ILE A 160 -8.70 4.79 2.83
C ILE A 160 -8.06 4.20 1.58
N ASP A 161 -7.29 4.98 0.82
CA ASP A 161 -6.68 4.53 -0.44
C ASP A 161 -5.72 3.36 -0.24
N ALA A 162 -4.97 3.39 0.87
CA ALA A 162 -4.02 2.36 1.22
C ALA A 162 -4.67 1.05 1.65
N VAL A 163 -5.93 1.08 2.12
CA VAL A 163 -6.65 -0.10 2.62
C VAL A 163 -7.84 -0.50 1.74
N ARG A 164 -8.17 0.31 0.72
CA ARG A 164 -9.30 0.09 -0.20
C ARG A 164 -9.33 -1.32 -0.80
N PRO A 165 -8.21 -1.91 -1.28
CA PRO A 165 -8.22 -3.28 -1.79
C PRO A 165 -8.50 -4.31 -0.69
N ALA A 166 -8.04 -4.07 0.54
CA ALA A 166 -8.26 -4.98 1.67
C ALA A 166 -9.72 -4.95 2.14
N ILE A 167 -10.35 -3.77 2.16
CA ILE A 167 -11.80 -3.61 2.43
C ILE A 167 -12.61 -4.38 1.40
N ARG A 168 -12.29 -4.24 0.10
CA ARG A 168 -12.97 -4.98 -0.98
C ARG A 168 -12.93 -6.49 -0.74
N ASN A 169 -11.73 -7.02 -0.52
CA ASN A 169 -11.56 -8.45 -0.26
C ASN A 169 -12.32 -8.91 1.01
N ALA A 170 -12.39 -8.10 2.07
CA ALA A 170 -13.13 -8.44 3.28
C ALA A 170 -14.63 -8.49 3.03
N VAL A 171 -15.17 -7.47 2.37
CA VAL A 171 -16.58 -7.40 1.98
C VAL A 171 -16.97 -8.54 1.04
N ASP A 172 -16.12 -8.88 0.06
CA ASP A 172 -16.34 -10.00 -0.86
C ASP A 172 -16.38 -11.36 -0.13
N ARG A 173 -15.69 -11.50 1.01
CA ARG A 173 -15.77 -12.66 1.91
C ARG A 173 -17.00 -12.64 2.82
N GLY A 174 -17.81 -11.57 2.81
CA GLY A 174 -18.98 -11.40 3.67
C GLY A 174 -18.66 -10.87 5.07
N VAL A 175 -17.46 -10.33 5.30
CA VAL A 175 -17.07 -9.72 6.57
C VAL A 175 -17.83 -8.40 6.76
N THR A 176 -18.43 -8.20 7.94
CA THR A 176 -19.14 -6.96 8.27
C THR A 176 -18.12 -5.84 8.51
N VAL A 177 -18.35 -4.64 7.96
CA VAL A 177 -17.43 -3.51 8.17
C VAL A 177 -18.20 -2.30 8.65
N ASP A 178 -17.90 -1.86 9.88
CA ASP A 178 -18.53 -0.72 10.53
C ASP A 178 -17.50 0.39 10.75
N VAL A 179 -17.79 1.58 10.23
CA VAL A 179 -16.88 2.73 10.22
C VAL A 179 -17.49 3.88 11.01
N LEU A 180 -16.89 4.22 12.14
CA LEU A 180 -17.26 5.37 12.96
C LEU A 180 -16.29 6.52 12.75
N LEU A 181 -16.84 7.65 12.30
CA LEU A 181 -16.10 8.87 12.00
C LEU A 181 -16.42 10.00 12.98
N LEU A 182 -15.51 10.97 13.13
CA LEU A 182 -15.82 12.21 13.84
C LEU A 182 -16.80 13.06 13.03
N HIS A 183 -17.75 13.71 13.68
CA HIS A 183 -18.74 14.53 13.01
C HIS A 183 -18.08 15.68 12.19
N PRO A 184 -18.58 15.97 10.96
CA PRO A 184 -18.07 17.03 10.10
C PRO A 184 -17.89 18.39 10.79
N ASP A 185 -18.76 18.71 11.75
CA ASP A 185 -18.71 19.99 12.47
C ASP A 185 -17.51 20.15 13.40
N SER A 186 -16.90 19.04 13.81
CA SER A 186 -15.66 19.03 14.60
C SER A 186 -14.39 18.94 13.73
N LEU A 187 -14.52 19.02 12.40
CA LEU A 187 -13.40 18.98 11.45
C LEU A 187 -13.02 20.37 10.93
N SER A 188 -11.73 20.53 10.63
CA SER A 188 -11.26 21.66 9.81
C SER A 188 -11.87 21.60 8.41
N PRO A 189 -11.98 22.73 7.68
CA PRO A 189 -12.58 22.77 6.34
C PRO A 189 -12.00 21.71 5.39
N ASP A 190 -10.67 21.61 5.30
CA ASP A 190 -10.00 20.62 4.45
C ASP A 190 -10.32 19.17 4.84
N ASN A 191 -10.40 18.88 6.15
CA ASN A 191 -10.72 17.54 6.62
C ASN A 191 -12.20 17.20 6.41
N ARG A 192 -13.08 18.20 6.53
CA ARG A 192 -14.51 18.06 6.24
C ARG A 192 -14.73 17.69 4.77
N GLN A 193 -14.07 18.41 3.86
CA GLN A 193 -14.14 18.13 2.43
C GLN A 193 -13.61 16.73 2.10
N ARG A 194 -12.39 16.39 2.56
CA ARG A 194 -11.83 15.04 2.35
C ARG A 194 -12.72 13.94 2.93
N GLN A 195 -13.26 14.13 4.13
CA GLN A 195 -14.16 13.14 4.73
C GLN A 195 -15.45 12.99 3.90
N ALA A 196 -16.00 14.07 3.34
CA ALA A 196 -17.16 13.99 2.46
C ALA A 196 -16.88 13.12 1.22
N GLU A 197 -15.75 13.35 0.55
CA GLU A 197 -15.29 12.53 -0.59
C GLU A 197 -15.12 11.05 -0.20
N ILE A 198 -14.55 10.78 0.98
CA ILE A 198 -14.35 9.41 1.49
C ILE A 198 -15.68 8.72 1.80
N ARG A 199 -16.64 9.43 2.39
CA ARG A 199 -17.99 8.89 2.65
C ARG A 199 -18.71 8.55 1.36
N GLU A 200 -18.62 9.43 0.35
CA GLU A 200 -19.19 9.18 -0.98
C GLU A 200 -18.54 7.97 -1.64
N LEU A 201 -17.21 7.85 -1.56
CA LEU A 201 -16.47 6.68 -2.04
C LEU A 201 -16.94 5.39 -1.36
N LEU A 202 -17.05 5.38 -0.03
CA LEU A 202 -17.52 4.22 0.72
C LEU A 202 -18.96 3.84 0.32
N ALA A 203 -19.85 4.81 0.16
CA ALA A 203 -21.23 4.56 -0.26
C ALA A 203 -21.32 3.99 -1.69
N ASN A 204 -20.47 4.47 -2.60
CA ASN A 204 -20.49 4.06 -4.01
C ASN A 204 -19.78 2.72 -4.25
N GLU A 205 -18.60 2.51 -3.66
CA GLU A 205 -17.78 1.32 -3.90
C GLU A 205 -18.11 0.16 -2.94
N PHE A 206 -18.60 0.47 -1.74
CA PHE A 206 -18.81 -0.51 -0.66
C PHE A 206 -20.17 -0.31 0.03
N PRO A 207 -21.30 -0.52 -0.66
CA PRO A 207 -22.63 -0.25 -0.11
C PRO A 207 -23.00 -1.10 1.12
N SER A 208 -22.27 -2.18 1.40
CA SER A 208 -22.43 -3.01 2.59
C SER A 208 -21.65 -2.50 3.81
N VAL A 209 -20.75 -1.53 3.63
CA VAL A 209 -20.02 -0.89 4.74
C VAL A 209 -20.96 0.09 5.43
N THR A 210 -21.17 -0.07 6.73
CA THR A 210 -21.98 0.89 7.49
C THR A 210 -21.09 2.04 7.94
N VAL A 211 -21.51 3.28 7.67
CA VAL A 211 -20.78 4.47 8.11
C VAL A 211 -21.65 5.30 9.04
N ARG A 212 -21.10 5.69 10.19
CA ARG A 212 -21.72 6.56 11.18
C ARG A 212 -20.78 7.69 11.57
N VAL A 213 -21.35 8.79 12.05
CA VAL A 213 -20.62 9.95 12.57
C VAL A 213 -21.00 10.22 14.02
N SER A 214 -20.02 10.64 14.83
CA SER A 214 -20.21 10.98 16.25
C SER A 214 -19.73 12.39 16.55
N ASP A 215 -20.53 13.16 17.29
CA ASP A 215 -20.17 14.49 17.82
C ASP A 215 -19.21 14.41 19.02
N ARG A 216 -18.91 13.20 19.50
CA ARG A 216 -17.96 13.01 20.58
C ARG A 216 -16.54 13.07 20.05
N MET A 217 -15.68 13.77 20.79
CA MET A 217 -14.26 13.67 20.55
C MET A 217 -13.82 12.22 20.69
N LEU A 218 -13.11 11.74 19.66
CA LEU A 218 -12.60 10.38 19.60
C LEU A 218 -11.19 10.38 20.21
N PRO A 219 -11.00 9.87 21.45
CA PRO A 219 -9.72 9.97 22.17
C PRO A 219 -8.61 9.14 21.53
N TRP A 220 -8.98 8.21 20.66
CA TRP A 220 -8.07 7.36 19.91
C TRP A 220 -8.70 7.00 18.56
N ARG A 221 -7.85 6.51 17.65
CA ARG A 221 -8.21 5.96 16.34
C ARG A 221 -7.73 4.53 16.28
N GLY A 222 -8.41 3.68 15.52
CA GLY A 222 -7.98 2.30 15.41
C GLY A 222 -8.85 1.47 14.49
N THR A 223 -8.36 0.27 14.19
CA THR A 223 -9.11 -0.79 13.50
C THR A 223 -9.05 -2.03 14.38
N PHE A 224 -10.18 -2.66 14.63
CA PHE A 224 -10.28 -3.91 15.38
C PHE A 224 -11.04 -4.95 14.57
N VAL A 225 -10.67 -6.21 14.74
CA VAL A 225 -11.28 -7.33 14.03
C VAL A 225 -11.65 -8.43 15.00
N ASP A 226 -12.80 -9.04 14.73
CA ASP A 226 -13.37 -10.19 15.45
C ASP A 226 -13.27 -10.11 16.99
N PRO A 227 -13.64 -8.98 17.62
CA PRO A 227 -13.62 -8.83 19.07
C PRO A 227 -14.61 -9.80 19.72
N SER A 228 -14.15 -10.60 20.67
CA SER A 228 -15.02 -11.50 21.43
C SER A 228 -15.10 -11.14 22.92
N LEU A 229 -16.33 -11.14 23.47
CA LEU A 229 -16.57 -10.99 24.91
C LEU A 229 -16.19 -12.25 25.73
N SER A 230 -15.95 -13.40 25.07
CA SER A 230 -15.31 -14.56 25.70
C SER A 230 -13.78 -14.43 25.74
N TYR A 231 -13.21 -13.39 25.12
CA TYR A 231 -11.78 -13.14 25.01
C TYR A 231 -11.01 -14.27 24.31
N GLU A 232 -11.65 -14.93 23.35
CA GLU A 232 -11.05 -16.01 22.55
C GLU A 232 -10.50 -15.50 21.21
N SER A 233 -10.93 -14.31 20.78
CA SER A 233 -10.53 -13.69 19.52
C SER A 233 -10.49 -12.17 19.67
N GLY A 234 -9.70 -11.54 18.80
CA GLY A 234 -9.60 -10.10 18.72
C GLY A 234 -8.19 -9.68 18.36
N GLN A 235 -8.07 -8.88 17.31
CA GLN A 235 -6.84 -8.18 16.97
C GLN A 235 -7.14 -6.71 16.73
N GLY A 236 -6.16 -5.85 16.97
CA GLY A 236 -6.37 -4.43 16.83
C GLY A 236 -5.10 -3.65 16.60
N LEU A 237 -5.28 -2.53 15.90
CA LEU A 237 -4.31 -1.45 15.81
C LEU A 237 -4.96 -0.19 16.35
N LEU A 238 -4.28 0.52 17.25
CA LEU A 238 -4.76 1.77 17.79
C LEU A 238 -3.66 2.84 17.87
N MET A 239 -4.08 4.08 17.81
CA MET A 239 -3.24 5.25 17.99
C MET A 239 -4.01 6.27 18.83
N VAL A 240 -3.35 6.81 19.85
CA VAL A 240 -3.90 7.90 20.66
C VAL A 240 -3.78 9.24 19.94
N GLU A 241 -4.66 10.19 20.24
CA GLU A 241 -4.56 11.53 19.65
C GLU A 241 -3.30 12.25 20.16
N GLN A 242 -2.46 12.72 19.23
CA GLN A 242 -1.22 13.45 19.51
C GLN A 242 -1.19 14.73 18.66
N GLU A 243 -1.88 15.77 19.12
CA GLU A 243 -2.06 17.03 18.36
C GLU A 243 -0.74 17.74 18.04
N GLU A 244 0.25 17.65 18.92
CA GLU A 244 1.54 18.35 18.78
C GLU A 244 2.60 17.54 18.00
N VAL A 245 2.32 16.27 17.67
CA VAL A 245 3.29 15.38 17.00
C VAL A 245 2.95 15.27 15.51
N PRO A 246 3.88 15.59 14.59
CA PRO A 246 3.70 15.35 13.16
C PRO A 246 3.40 13.88 12.87
N ASN A 247 2.57 13.60 11.84
CA ASN A 247 2.13 12.23 11.55
C ASN A 247 3.28 11.21 11.41
N HIS A 248 4.42 11.59 10.82
CA HIS A 248 5.59 10.72 10.62
C HIS A 248 6.39 10.41 11.91
N HIS A 249 6.07 11.07 13.03
CA HIS A 249 6.63 10.80 14.35
C HIS A 249 5.63 10.13 15.29
N ARG A 250 4.41 9.84 14.81
CA ARG A 250 3.39 9.15 15.61
C ARG A 250 3.61 7.66 15.55
N GLN A 251 3.16 6.99 16.61
CA GLN A 251 3.27 5.56 16.78
C GLN A 251 1.88 4.96 16.96
N ALA A 252 1.68 3.78 16.39
CA ALA A 252 0.50 2.95 16.59
C ALA A 252 0.87 1.70 17.38
N ALA A 253 0.01 1.29 18.30
CA ALA A 253 0.14 0.05 19.03
C ALA A 253 -0.68 -1.03 18.33
N VAL A 254 -0.06 -2.18 18.07
CA VAL A 254 -0.71 -3.37 17.54
C VAL A 254 -0.80 -4.40 18.65
N THR A 255 -1.95 -5.06 18.75
CA THR A 255 -2.24 -6.03 19.80
C THR A 255 -3.05 -7.18 19.24
N GLU A 256 -2.71 -8.38 19.68
CA GLU A 256 -3.46 -9.62 19.44
C GLU A 256 -4.06 -10.13 20.75
N ASN A 257 -4.06 -9.32 21.81
CA ASN A 257 -4.63 -9.69 23.10
C ASN A 257 -6.17 -9.56 23.05
N PRO A 258 -6.94 -10.66 23.13
CA PRO A 258 -8.40 -10.61 22.94
C PRO A 258 -9.12 -9.79 24.01
N SER A 259 -8.64 -9.83 25.25
CA SER A 259 -9.27 -9.10 26.37
C SER A 259 -9.14 -7.60 26.19
N PHE A 260 -7.97 -7.14 25.75
CA PHE A 260 -7.73 -5.73 25.46
C PHE A 260 -8.59 -5.26 24.27
N VAL A 261 -8.60 -6.03 23.18
CA VAL A 261 -9.39 -5.72 21.98
C VAL A 261 -10.89 -5.64 22.33
N ALA A 262 -11.40 -6.59 23.11
CA ALA A 262 -12.79 -6.57 23.57
C ALA A 262 -13.12 -5.34 24.43
N GLY A 263 -12.18 -4.87 25.27
CA GLY A 263 -12.33 -3.63 26.04
C GLY A 263 -12.43 -2.39 25.15
N MET A 264 -11.55 -2.28 24.16
CA MET A 264 -11.56 -1.16 23.20
C MET A 264 -12.78 -1.19 22.28
N TRP A 265 -13.18 -2.38 21.83
CA TRP A 265 -14.39 -2.55 21.03
C TRP A 265 -15.65 -2.16 21.80
N GLN A 266 -15.75 -2.45 23.11
CA GLN A 266 -16.90 -2.01 23.91
C GLN A 266 -17.05 -0.47 23.92
N TYR A 267 -15.94 0.27 23.91
CA TYR A 267 -15.99 1.73 23.76
C TYR A 267 -16.53 2.13 22.37
N PHE A 268 -16.04 1.48 21.31
CA PHE A 268 -16.59 1.68 19.96
C PHE A 268 -18.09 1.38 19.90
N ASP A 269 -18.54 0.23 20.43
CA ASP A 269 -19.93 -0.22 20.40
C ASP A 269 -20.86 0.76 21.15
N LEU A 270 -20.40 1.32 22.26
CA LEU A 270 -21.13 2.34 23.00
C LEU A 270 -21.34 3.60 22.15
N LEU A 271 -20.28 4.12 21.53
CA LEU A 271 -20.40 5.29 20.63
C LEU A 271 -21.28 4.97 19.43
N TRP A 272 -21.09 3.80 18.84
CA TRP A 272 -21.84 3.32 17.69
C TRP A 272 -23.35 3.26 17.95
N ARG A 273 -23.77 2.68 19.08
CA ARG A 273 -25.18 2.49 19.40
C ARG A 273 -25.85 3.74 19.96
N HIS A 274 -25.14 4.55 20.74
CA HIS A 274 -25.75 5.58 21.58
C HIS A 274 -25.30 7.00 21.27
N GLU A 275 -24.11 7.20 20.70
CA GLU A 275 -23.50 8.53 20.54
C GLU A 275 -23.09 8.82 19.09
N SER A 276 -23.73 8.17 18.13
CA SER A 276 -23.51 8.39 16.70
C SER A 276 -24.82 8.33 15.92
N VAL A 277 -24.79 8.91 14.72
CA VAL A 277 -25.90 8.89 13.76
C VAL A 277 -25.41 8.31 12.43
N PRO A 278 -26.29 7.72 11.59
CA PRO A 278 -25.94 7.36 10.23
C PRO A 278 -25.28 8.54 9.51
N ALA A 279 -24.20 8.28 8.79
CA ALA A 279 -23.59 9.30 7.96
C ALA A 279 -24.46 9.47 6.71
N ASP A 280 -25.36 10.44 6.71
CA ASP A 280 -26.10 10.80 5.49
C ASP A 280 -25.11 11.26 4.41
N PRO A 281 -25.36 10.92 3.13
CA PRO A 281 -24.64 11.57 2.03
C PRO A 281 -24.94 13.07 2.12
N ASP A 282 -23.88 13.87 2.23
CA ASP A 282 -23.98 15.31 2.48
C ASP A 282 -24.79 15.99 1.37
N PRO A 283 -25.98 16.57 1.67
CA PRO A 283 -26.79 17.23 0.65
C PRO A 283 -26.13 18.51 0.11
N SER A 284 -25.05 19.00 0.74
CA SER A 284 -24.30 20.19 0.29
C SER A 284 -23.24 19.91 -0.78
N ALA A 285 -22.91 18.64 -1.05
CA ALA A 285 -21.95 18.29 -2.09
C ALA A 285 -22.54 18.37 -3.52
N SER A 286 -23.87 18.37 -3.67
CA SER A 286 -24.53 18.38 -4.98
C SER A 286 -24.64 19.75 -5.64
N ASP A 287 -24.40 20.84 -4.90
CA ASP A 287 -24.63 22.21 -5.41
C ASP A 287 -23.42 22.84 -6.11
N THR A 288 -22.26 22.17 -6.17
CA THR A 288 -21.03 22.74 -6.75
C THR A 288 -20.79 22.37 -8.23
N VAL A 289 -21.70 21.65 -8.90
CA VAL A 289 -21.54 21.24 -10.32
C VAL A 289 -22.66 21.75 -11.24
N ARG A 290 -23.37 22.81 -10.84
CA ARG A 290 -24.28 23.52 -11.76
C ARG A 290 -24.11 25.03 -11.66
N GLU A 291 -23.08 25.55 -12.32
CA GLU A 291 -23.08 26.85 -13.01
C GLU A 291 -22.07 26.84 -14.16
#